data_AF-A0A8S2A3Z3-F1
#
_entry.id   AF-A0A8S2A3Z3-F1
#
_cell.length_a   1.000
_cell.length_b   1.000
_cell.length_c   1.000
_cell.angle_alpha   90.00
_cell.angle_beta   90.00
_cell.angle_gamma   90.00
#
_symmetry.space_group_name_H-M   'P 1'
#
loop_
_entity.id
_entity.type
_entity.pdbx_description
1 polymer ?
#
loop_
_entity_poly.entity_id
_entity_poly.type
_entity_poly.pdbx_seq_one_letter_code
_entity_poly.pdbx_strand_id
1 'polypeptide(L)'
;MSQKVGPFGGNKGHAFDDGVFGYDDVKKVILGEDDHGVIYMKIEYVKDGKFETQVHGKTTETRKVFELNYPDEYITSIQGSYSDVSKYNSTVVKTLIFKTSHVWSGDAIDAIGAHFFASSPPLKQLEPQGGNGGSAWDDGVYDGVKKILVGQDGNRLSYVKFEYVKGSTSIPHSHGKRKQEPKEFVLDYPNEHIVSVEGTSDGFVTSITFKTSKGKTSTFGNLIGTKFVFEEKDFVLVGFRGRSNDLIDALGAHFGPAPPIVPVPVPAKKLEAKGGNGGAAWDDGFYEDVRKIYIGQGDSGVSFVKFEYVNGKELVAGVGHGKMSILGTEEFVLDFPNEYIVSVEGCYDNVYGIEAELVTMLRFKTNKRTSPPFGLDAGTPFTLEMKDHKIVGFHGKAGDFVHKAGVYVSPIFKS
;
A
#
# COMPACT_ATOMS: atom_id res chain seq x y z
N MET A 1 0.50 -17.34 6.88
CA MET A 1 -0.16 -17.43 8.20
C MET A 1 -1.65 -17.24 7.96
N SER A 2 -2.51 -18.12 8.45
CA SER A 2 -3.96 -18.06 8.20
C SER A 2 -4.69 -17.41 9.37
N GLN A 3 -5.46 -16.36 9.12
CA GLN A 3 -6.35 -15.76 10.12
C GLN A 3 -7.76 -16.31 9.95
N LYS A 4 -8.36 -16.83 11.03
CA LYS A 4 -9.76 -17.21 11.03
C LYS A 4 -10.63 -15.96 11.22
N VAL A 5 -11.49 -15.68 10.26
CA VAL A 5 -12.43 -14.54 10.29
C VAL A 5 -13.85 -15.10 10.25
N GLY A 6 -14.68 -14.70 11.21
CA GLY A 6 -15.99 -15.34 11.46
C GLY A 6 -15.90 -16.49 12.48
N PRO A 7 -16.93 -17.34 12.59
CA PRO A 7 -18.11 -17.45 11.72
C PRO A 7 -19.12 -16.31 11.91
N PHE A 8 -19.90 -16.02 10.87
CA PHE A 8 -21.01 -15.06 10.88
C PHE A 8 -22.31 -15.79 10.51
N GLY A 9 -23.37 -15.61 11.29
CA GLY A 9 -24.65 -16.31 11.11
C GLY A 9 -25.11 -16.99 12.40
N GLY A 10 -25.88 -18.07 12.27
CA GLY A 10 -26.46 -18.79 13.40
C GLY A 10 -25.46 -19.71 14.11
N ASN A 11 -25.79 -20.07 15.35
CA ASN A 11 -24.99 -20.98 16.18
C ASN A 11 -25.53 -22.44 16.19
N LYS A 12 -26.43 -22.78 15.27
CA LYS A 12 -26.98 -24.13 15.13
C LYS A 12 -26.32 -24.89 13.97
N GLY A 13 -26.24 -26.21 14.11
CA GLY A 13 -25.59 -27.11 13.14
C GLY A 13 -24.28 -27.68 13.65
N HIS A 14 -23.58 -28.41 12.79
CA HIS A 14 -22.23 -28.90 13.08
C HIS A 14 -21.19 -27.91 12.56
N ALA A 15 -20.30 -27.46 13.44
CA ALA A 15 -19.15 -26.66 13.02
C ALA A 15 -18.25 -27.51 12.11
N PHE A 16 -17.80 -26.92 11.01
CA PHE A 16 -16.79 -27.51 10.13
C PHE A 16 -15.63 -26.53 9.96
N ASP A 17 -14.46 -27.08 9.66
CA ASP A 17 -13.24 -26.36 9.32
C ASP A 17 -12.42 -27.26 8.41
N ASP A 18 -12.33 -26.89 7.13
CA ASP A 18 -11.64 -27.71 6.12
C ASP A 18 -10.11 -27.63 6.26
N GLY A 19 -9.59 -26.74 7.11
CA GLY A 19 -8.17 -26.61 7.42
C GLY A 19 -7.37 -25.89 6.33
N VAL A 20 -6.61 -24.86 6.72
CA VAL A 20 -5.85 -24.01 5.78
C VAL A 20 -4.50 -24.62 5.37
N PHE A 21 -4.00 -25.64 6.08
CA PHE A 21 -2.66 -26.19 5.88
C PHE A 21 -2.61 -27.40 4.94
N GLY A 22 -3.76 -27.86 4.44
CA GLY A 22 -3.86 -29.05 3.61
C GLY A 22 -4.11 -28.78 2.13
N TYR A 23 -4.31 -27.53 1.73
CA TYR A 23 -4.70 -27.15 0.37
C TYR A 23 -3.90 -25.92 -0.09
N ASP A 24 -3.55 -25.89 -1.37
CA ASP A 24 -2.82 -24.79 -2.01
C ASP A 24 -3.75 -23.63 -2.37
N ASP A 25 -4.96 -23.91 -2.86
CA ASP A 25 -5.94 -22.89 -3.28
C ASP A 25 -7.38 -23.44 -3.34
N VAL A 26 -8.36 -22.57 -3.64
CA VAL A 26 -9.74 -22.92 -4.02
C VAL A 26 -9.89 -22.75 -5.52
N LYS A 27 -10.42 -23.76 -6.20
CA LYS A 27 -10.73 -23.70 -7.64
C LYS A 27 -12.20 -23.43 -7.91
N LYS A 28 -13.09 -24.00 -7.08
CA LYS A 28 -14.52 -23.98 -7.36
C LYS A 28 -15.33 -23.99 -6.08
N VAL A 29 -16.40 -23.20 -6.04
CA VAL A 29 -17.41 -23.22 -4.97
C VAL A 29 -18.77 -23.46 -5.60
N ILE A 30 -19.54 -24.38 -5.02
CA ILE A 30 -20.88 -24.73 -5.46
C ILE A 30 -21.81 -24.51 -4.28
N LEU A 31 -22.76 -23.59 -4.44
CA LEU A 31 -23.76 -23.28 -3.42
C LEU A 31 -25.10 -23.91 -3.78
N GLY A 32 -25.78 -24.46 -2.79
CA GLY A 32 -27.16 -24.90 -2.89
C GLY A 32 -28.04 -24.08 -1.96
N GLU A 33 -29.14 -23.59 -2.50
CA GLU A 33 -30.06 -22.68 -1.84
C GLU A 33 -31.47 -23.30 -1.80
N ASP A 34 -32.22 -22.98 -0.75
CA ASP A 34 -33.69 -23.12 -0.73
C ASP A 34 -34.35 -21.73 -0.60
N ASP A 35 -35.67 -21.68 -0.47
CA ASP A 35 -36.44 -20.44 -0.32
C ASP A 35 -36.06 -19.62 0.94
N HIS A 36 -35.18 -20.15 1.79
CA HIS A 36 -34.76 -19.55 3.05
C HIS A 36 -33.26 -19.28 3.14
N GLY A 37 -32.46 -19.56 2.10
CA GLY A 37 -31.03 -19.18 2.05
C GLY A 37 -30.10 -20.32 1.61
N VAL A 38 -28.81 -20.12 1.86
CA VAL A 38 -27.75 -21.09 1.53
C VAL A 38 -27.78 -22.23 2.54
N ILE A 39 -28.04 -23.46 2.06
CA ILE A 39 -28.15 -24.65 2.89
C ILE A 39 -27.16 -25.77 2.51
N TYR A 40 -26.39 -25.55 1.44
CA TYR A 40 -25.37 -26.45 0.94
C TYR A 40 -24.18 -25.67 0.39
N MET A 41 -22.99 -26.16 0.66
CA MET A 41 -21.74 -25.65 0.08
C MET A 41 -20.83 -26.82 -0.24
N LYS A 42 -20.33 -26.85 -1.48
CA LYS A 42 -19.27 -27.76 -1.90
C LYS A 42 -18.10 -26.94 -2.40
N ILE A 43 -16.90 -27.25 -1.94
CA ILE A 43 -15.68 -26.54 -2.29
C ILE A 43 -14.72 -27.55 -2.94
N GLU A 44 -14.21 -27.22 -4.12
CA GLU A 44 -13.11 -27.91 -4.78
C GLU A 44 -11.82 -27.15 -4.51
N TYR A 45 -10.95 -27.78 -3.75
CA TYR A 45 -9.63 -27.27 -3.39
C TYR A 45 -8.56 -27.84 -4.33
N VAL A 46 -7.48 -27.09 -4.50
CA VAL A 46 -6.24 -27.55 -5.12
C VAL A 46 -5.29 -28.02 -4.03
N LYS A 47 -4.65 -29.17 -4.22
CA LYS A 47 -3.63 -29.72 -3.31
C LYS A 47 -2.61 -30.52 -4.09
N ASP A 48 -1.35 -30.12 -4.01
CA ASP A 48 -0.23 -30.72 -4.74
C ASP A 48 -0.55 -30.86 -6.25
N GLY A 49 -1.25 -29.88 -6.82
CA GLY A 49 -1.71 -29.87 -8.21
C GLY A 49 -2.89 -30.80 -8.55
N LYS A 50 -3.53 -31.43 -7.55
CA LYS A 50 -4.76 -32.25 -7.70
C LYS A 50 -5.97 -31.56 -7.10
N PHE A 51 -7.18 -32.01 -7.49
CA PHE A 51 -8.43 -31.45 -7.00
C PHE A 51 -9.06 -32.36 -5.93
N GLU A 52 -9.29 -31.80 -4.74
CA GLU A 52 -10.00 -32.46 -3.63
C GLU A 52 -11.30 -31.70 -3.35
N THR A 53 -12.34 -32.40 -2.90
CA THR A 53 -13.66 -31.80 -2.67
C THR A 53 -14.09 -31.97 -1.22
N GLN A 54 -14.59 -30.89 -0.61
CA GLN A 54 -15.31 -30.91 0.66
C GLN A 54 -16.76 -30.49 0.48
N VAL A 55 -17.65 -31.04 1.31
CA VAL A 55 -19.10 -30.85 1.20
C VAL A 55 -19.71 -30.60 2.57
N HIS A 56 -20.50 -29.53 2.66
CA HIS A 56 -21.15 -29.04 3.87
C HIS A 56 -22.64 -28.80 3.62
N GLY A 57 -23.46 -29.13 4.61
CA GLY A 57 -24.91 -28.92 4.54
C GLY A 57 -25.67 -30.01 3.77
N LYS A 58 -26.94 -29.73 3.43
CA LYS A 58 -27.86 -30.73 2.87
C LYS A 58 -28.03 -30.52 1.37
N THR A 59 -27.74 -31.56 0.58
CA THR A 59 -27.80 -31.51 -0.88
C THR A 59 -29.16 -31.04 -1.40
N THR A 60 -29.13 -30.08 -2.32
CA THR A 60 -30.28 -29.54 -3.05
C THR A 60 -30.18 -29.85 -4.54
N GLU A 61 -31.32 -29.73 -5.23
CA GLU A 61 -31.41 -29.83 -6.69
C GLU A 61 -30.87 -28.56 -7.37
N THR A 62 -31.18 -27.38 -6.83
CA THR A 62 -30.69 -26.09 -7.35
C THR A 62 -29.28 -25.81 -6.87
N ARG A 63 -28.36 -25.56 -7.81
CA ARG A 63 -26.95 -25.26 -7.52
C ARG A 63 -26.46 -24.06 -8.33
N LYS A 64 -25.80 -23.12 -7.66
CA LYS A 64 -25.01 -22.06 -8.28
C LYS A 64 -23.55 -22.46 -8.25
N VAL A 65 -22.88 -22.30 -9.40
CA VAL A 65 -21.48 -22.68 -9.58
C VAL A 65 -20.65 -21.41 -9.72
N PHE A 66 -19.59 -21.34 -8.92
CA PHE A 66 -18.59 -20.29 -8.96
C PHE A 66 -17.23 -20.94 -9.21
N GLU A 67 -16.62 -20.67 -10.35
CA GLU A 67 -15.37 -21.29 -10.79
C GLU A 67 -14.33 -20.20 -11.01
N LEU A 68 -13.13 -20.44 -10.48
CA LEU A 68 -12.01 -19.51 -10.51
C LEU A 68 -11.04 -19.92 -11.62
N ASN A 69 -10.46 -18.94 -12.31
CA ASN A 69 -9.41 -19.17 -13.29
C ASN A 69 -8.05 -19.48 -12.63
N TYR A 70 -7.94 -20.65 -11.99
CA TYR A 70 -6.70 -21.12 -11.35
C TYR A 70 -5.56 -21.33 -12.37
N PRO A 71 -4.31 -20.91 -12.09
CA PRO A 71 -3.82 -20.32 -10.84
C PRO A 71 -3.87 -18.79 -10.77
N ASP A 72 -4.39 -18.14 -11.81
CA ASP A 72 -4.33 -16.68 -11.95
C ASP A 72 -5.41 -15.95 -11.14
N GLU A 73 -6.45 -16.66 -10.70
CA GLU A 73 -7.57 -16.13 -9.94
C GLU A 73 -7.80 -16.90 -8.62
N TYR A 74 -7.92 -16.17 -7.52
CA TYR A 74 -8.18 -16.71 -6.18
C TYR A 74 -9.16 -15.83 -5.40
N ILE A 75 -9.82 -16.38 -4.37
CA ILE A 75 -10.79 -15.65 -3.53
C ILE A 75 -10.04 -14.75 -2.54
N THR A 76 -10.41 -13.47 -2.50
CA THR A 76 -9.78 -12.45 -1.63
C THR A 76 -10.61 -12.11 -0.42
N SER A 77 -11.93 -12.17 -0.54
CA SER A 77 -12.85 -12.00 0.59
C SER A 77 -14.22 -12.58 0.28
N ILE A 78 -14.97 -12.88 1.34
CA ILE A 78 -16.35 -13.32 1.27
C ILE A 78 -17.18 -12.31 2.05
N GLN A 79 -18.22 -11.80 1.40
CA GLN A 79 -19.22 -10.92 2.02
C GLN A 79 -20.58 -11.60 1.94
N GLY A 80 -21.53 -11.16 2.76
CA GLY A 80 -22.84 -11.79 2.77
C GLY A 80 -23.81 -11.17 3.76
N SER A 81 -25.01 -11.73 3.78
CA SER A 81 -26.05 -11.39 4.75
C SER A 81 -26.60 -12.64 5.40
N TYR A 82 -27.14 -12.49 6.60
CA TYR A 82 -27.78 -13.56 7.36
C TYR A 82 -29.00 -13.02 8.09
N SER A 83 -30.03 -13.84 8.27
CA SER A 83 -31.20 -13.46 9.05
C SER A 83 -31.91 -14.66 9.66
N ASP A 84 -32.74 -14.40 10.66
CA ASP A 84 -33.47 -15.44 11.38
C ASP A 84 -34.53 -16.11 10.50
N VAL A 85 -34.54 -17.44 10.53
CA VAL A 85 -35.48 -18.27 9.79
C VAL A 85 -36.21 -19.19 10.76
N SER A 86 -37.53 -18.98 10.88
CA SER A 86 -38.42 -19.76 11.76
C SER A 86 -38.39 -21.25 11.46
N LYS A 87 -38.39 -21.65 10.18
CA LYS A 87 -38.29 -23.05 9.72
C LYS A 87 -37.10 -23.81 10.32
N TYR A 88 -35.96 -23.14 10.45
CA TYR A 88 -34.73 -23.70 11.02
C TYR A 88 -34.53 -23.34 12.49
N ASN A 89 -35.40 -22.48 13.03
CA ASN A 89 -35.27 -21.86 14.34
C ASN A 89 -33.84 -21.32 14.56
N SER A 90 -33.24 -20.73 13.53
CA SER A 90 -31.84 -20.31 13.50
C SER A 90 -31.65 -19.14 12.55
N THR A 91 -30.62 -18.35 12.78
CA THR A 91 -30.08 -17.44 11.78
C THR A 91 -29.42 -18.25 10.65
N VAL A 92 -29.79 -17.96 9.40
CA VAL A 92 -29.32 -18.66 8.19
C VAL A 92 -28.66 -17.65 7.26
N VAL A 93 -27.57 -18.06 6.60
CA VAL A 93 -26.89 -17.26 5.58
C VAL A 93 -27.81 -17.11 4.36
N LYS A 94 -28.11 -15.87 3.98
CA LYS A 94 -29.03 -15.54 2.89
C LYS A 94 -28.29 -15.31 1.58
N THR A 95 -27.18 -14.59 1.65
CA THR A 95 -26.37 -14.25 0.47
C THR A 95 -24.90 -14.47 0.77
N LEU A 96 -24.17 -14.94 -0.24
CA LEU A 96 -22.72 -15.00 -0.26
C LEU A 96 -22.24 -14.33 -1.54
N ILE A 97 -21.28 -13.42 -1.39
CA ILE A 97 -20.62 -12.69 -2.46
C ILE A 97 -19.13 -12.99 -2.32
N PHE A 98 -18.56 -13.67 -3.30
CA PHE A 98 -17.13 -13.93 -3.38
C PHE A 98 -16.48 -12.80 -4.16
N LYS A 99 -15.44 -12.19 -3.60
CA LYS A 99 -14.55 -11.27 -4.33
C LYS A 99 -13.29 -12.03 -4.69
N THR A 100 -12.82 -11.87 -5.92
CA THR A 100 -11.64 -12.58 -6.44
C THR A 100 -10.50 -11.61 -6.73
N SER A 101 -9.36 -12.15 -7.14
CA SER A 101 -8.21 -11.39 -7.60
C SER A 101 -8.34 -10.90 -9.06
N HIS A 102 -9.36 -11.34 -9.80
CA HIS A 102 -9.53 -11.02 -11.23
C HIS A 102 -10.41 -9.78 -11.43
N VAL A 103 -9.99 -8.88 -12.33
CA VAL A 103 -10.74 -7.67 -12.72
C VAL A 103 -11.50 -7.99 -14.01
N TRP A 104 -12.82 -7.95 -14.01
CA TRP A 104 -13.60 -8.02 -15.26
C TRP A 104 -13.47 -6.71 -16.03
N SER A 105 -13.01 -6.79 -17.29
CA SER A 105 -13.33 -5.79 -18.32
C SER A 105 -14.24 -6.45 -19.36
N GLY A 106 -15.53 -6.11 -19.29
CA GLY A 106 -16.54 -6.37 -20.32
C GLY A 106 -17.34 -5.09 -20.59
N ASP A 107 -18.19 -5.11 -21.62
CA ASP A 107 -18.79 -3.94 -22.30
C ASP A 107 -19.74 -3.02 -21.47
N ALA A 108 -19.81 -3.17 -20.14
CA ALA A 108 -20.48 -2.21 -19.26
C ALA A 108 -19.77 -2.12 -17.89
N ILE A 109 -19.56 -0.90 -17.41
CA ILE A 109 -18.94 -0.59 -16.11
C ILE A 109 -20.01 -0.75 -15.01
N ASP A 110 -20.15 -1.94 -14.44
CA ASP A 110 -21.13 -2.19 -13.36
C ASP A 110 -20.57 -2.08 -11.94
N ALA A 111 -19.25 -2.04 -11.72
CA ALA A 111 -18.67 -1.69 -10.43
C ALA A 111 -17.17 -1.35 -10.50
N ILE A 112 -16.77 -0.28 -9.82
CA ILE A 112 -15.37 0.03 -9.48
C ILE A 112 -15.08 -0.55 -8.10
N GLY A 113 -14.11 -1.44 -8.01
CA GLY A 113 -13.52 -1.90 -6.75
C GLY A 113 -12.01 -1.98 -6.89
N ALA A 114 -11.29 -0.97 -6.39
CA ALA A 114 -9.84 -1.06 -6.27
C ALA A 114 -9.49 -2.19 -5.27
N HIS A 115 -8.72 -3.18 -5.71
CA HIS A 115 -8.20 -4.25 -4.87
C HIS A 115 -6.72 -3.99 -4.56
N PHE A 116 -6.39 -3.92 -3.28
CA PHE A 116 -5.03 -3.97 -2.76
C PHE A 116 -4.82 -5.34 -2.09
N PHE A 117 -3.81 -6.09 -2.50
CA PHE A 117 -3.34 -7.25 -1.73
C PHE A 117 -2.38 -6.74 -0.66
N ALA A 118 -2.73 -6.93 0.61
CA ALA A 118 -1.72 -7.07 1.65
C ALA A 118 -1.75 -8.52 2.09
N SER A 119 -0.77 -9.33 1.65
CA SER A 119 -0.40 -10.50 2.45
C SER A 119 -0.18 -9.98 3.86
N SER A 120 -0.93 -10.42 4.87
CA SER A 120 -0.73 -9.92 6.23
C SER A 120 0.75 -10.06 6.56
N PRO A 121 1.47 -8.93 6.74
CA PRO A 121 2.91 -8.97 6.94
C PRO A 121 3.19 -9.86 8.15
N PRO A 122 4.24 -10.72 8.18
CA PRO A 122 4.51 -11.55 9.35
C PRO A 122 4.58 -10.65 10.60
N LEU A 123 3.77 -10.95 11.61
CA LEU A 123 3.66 -10.16 12.85
C LEU A 123 4.34 -10.91 13.99
N LYS A 124 5.08 -10.19 14.82
CA LYS A 124 5.73 -10.69 16.04
C LYS A 124 5.20 -9.93 17.23
N GLN A 125 4.67 -10.66 18.20
CA GLN A 125 4.14 -10.09 19.44
C GLN A 125 5.09 -10.44 20.58
N LEU A 126 5.56 -9.43 21.29
CA LEU A 126 6.45 -9.58 22.43
C LEU A 126 5.65 -9.31 23.71
N GLU A 127 5.68 -10.27 24.63
CA GLU A 127 4.89 -10.25 25.86
C GLU A 127 5.28 -9.10 26.80
N PRO A 128 4.32 -8.49 27.51
CA PRO A 128 4.59 -7.41 28.44
C PRO A 128 5.66 -7.75 29.49
N GLN A 129 6.68 -6.91 29.57
CA GLN A 129 7.75 -6.99 30.58
C GLN A 129 7.52 -5.91 31.64
N GLY A 130 7.55 -6.31 32.91
CA GLY A 130 7.29 -5.43 34.05
C GLY A 130 6.53 -6.15 35.17
N GLY A 131 5.67 -5.42 35.87
CA GLY A 131 4.83 -5.95 36.95
C GLY A 131 3.54 -6.62 36.47
N ASN A 132 2.95 -7.42 37.37
CA ASN A 132 1.67 -8.10 37.15
C ASN A 132 0.44 -7.25 37.54
N GLY A 133 0.64 -6.01 37.99
CA GLY A 133 -0.41 -5.08 38.36
C GLY A 133 -1.13 -4.47 37.16
N GLY A 134 -2.03 -3.52 37.41
CA GLY A 134 -2.74 -2.79 36.36
C GLY A 134 -3.76 -3.60 35.56
N SER A 135 -4.55 -2.91 34.75
CA SER A 135 -5.46 -3.50 33.77
C SER A 135 -4.71 -3.75 32.46
N ALA A 136 -4.93 -4.93 31.85
CA ALA A 136 -4.30 -5.26 30.57
C ALA A 136 -4.93 -4.47 29.42
N TRP A 137 -4.10 -4.10 28.45
CA TRP A 137 -4.51 -3.42 27.22
C TRP A 137 -3.65 -3.86 26.04
N ASP A 138 -4.24 -3.74 24.85
CA ASP A 138 -3.59 -3.99 23.57
C ASP A 138 -4.16 -2.98 22.57
N ASP A 139 -3.32 -2.11 22.03
CA ASP A 139 -3.76 -1.10 21.07
C ASP A 139 -4.04 -1.71 19.68
N GLY A 140 -3.56 -2.92 19.41
CA GLY A 140 -3.61 -3.57 18.12
C GLY A 140 -2.44 -3.21 17.20
N VAL A 141 -2.62 -3.46 15.91
CA VAL A 141 -1.59 -3.32 14.86
C VAL A 141 -1.94 -2.17 13.92
N TYR A 142 -0.93 -1.36 13.60
CA TYR A 142 -1.02 -0.17 12.77
C TYR A 142 0.07 -0.14 11.69
N ASP A 143 0.02 0.83 10.79
CA ASP A 143 1.03 0.97 9.73
C ASP A 143 2.36 1.53 10.28
N GLY A 144 2.30 2.25 11.40
CA GLY A 144 3.48 2.72 12.13
C GLY A 144 3.15 3.68 13.28
N VAL A 145 4.21 4.17 13.94
CA VAL A 145 4.13 5.13 15.05
C VAL A 145 4.71 6.47 14.58
N LYS A 146 4.01 7.59 14.81
CA LYS A 146 4.51 8.94 14.43
C LYS A 146 4.94 9.78 15.63
N LYS A 147 4.31 9.59 16.79
CA LYS A 147 4.54 10.40 17.98
C LYS A 147 4.26 9.60 19.23
N ILE A 148 5.11 9.76 20.23
CA ILE A 148 4.96 9.19 21.56
C ILE A 148 5.09 10.33 22.59
N LEU A 149 4.20 10.35 23.58
CA LEU A 149 4.29 11.23 24.73
C LEU A 149 4.50 10.38 25.98
N VAL A 150 5.54 10.67 26.75
CA VAL A 150 5.91 9.92 27.96
C VAL A 150 5.85 10.83 29.18
N GLY A 151 4.94 10.53 30.10
CA GLY A 151 4.79 11.17 31.40
C GLY A 151 5.41 10.33 32.52
N GLN A 152 5.92 11.01 33.54
CA GLN A 152 6.61 10.40 34.68
C GLN A 152 5.96 10.82 35.99
N ASP A 153 6.14 10.00 37.01
CA ASP A 153 5.81 10.29 38.40
C ASP A 153 6.93 9.74 39.29
N GLY A 154 7.74 10.64 39.85
CA GLY A 154 8.97 10.28 40.53
C GLY A 154 9.88 9.44 39.64
N ASN A 155 10.17 8.20 40.08
CA ASN A 155 11.09 7.29 39.37
C ASN A 155 10.41 6.38 38.35
N ARG A 156 9.09 6.50 38.14
CA ARG A 156 8.27 5.58 37.33
C ARG A 156 7.57 6.28 36.18
N LEU A 157 7.28 5.54 35.12
CA LEU A 157 6.42 6.03 34.04
C LEU A 157 4.97 6.03 34.54
N SER A 158 4.34 7.20 34.46
CA SER A 158 2.95 7.38 34.87
C SER A 158 2.00 7.41 33.70
N TYR A 159 2.46 7.81 32.51
CA TYR A 159 1.61 8.00 31.35
C TYR A 159 2.36 7.72 30.05
N VAL A 160 1.69 7.07 29.11
CA VAL A 160 2.14 6.98 27.72
C VAL A 160 0.98 7.30 26.81
N LYS A 161 1.24 8.07 25.75
CA LYS A 161 0.31 8.23 24.64
C LYS A 161 1.03 7.94 23.34
N PHE A 162 0.47 7.04 22.56
CA PHE A 162 0.95 6.67 21.25
C PHE A 162 0.03 7.27 20.20
N GLU A 163 0.59 7.88 19.17
CA GLU A 163 -0.13 8.27 17.98
C GLU A 163 0.32 7.38 16.83
N TYR A 164 -0.56 6.46 16.45
CA TYR A 164 -0.35 5.51 15.37
C TYR A 164 -0.87 6.05 14.03
N VAL A 165 -0.41 5.44 12.94
CA VAL A 165 -0.89 5.73 11.58
C VAL A 165 -1.65 4.51 11.03
N LYS A 166 -2.82 4.74 10.43
CA LYS A 166 -3.58 3.75 9.67
C LYS A 166 -4.15 4.39 8.41
N GLY A 167 -3.59 4.06 7.25
CA GLY A 167 -3.77 4.81 6.02
C GLY A 167 -3.35 6.28 6.19
N SER A 168 -4.24 7.20 5.84
CA SER A 168 -4.03 8.65 6.03
C SER A 168 -4.42 9.17 7.42
N THR A 169 -4.88 8.29 8.33
CA THR A 169 -5.45 8.70 9.62
C THR A 169 -4.49 8.48 10.77
N SER A 170 -4.50 9.42 11.72
CA SER A 170 -3.79 9.33 12.99
C SER A 170 -4.71 8.81 14.09
N ILE A 171 -4.31 7.75 14.79
CA ILE A 171 -5.12 7.10 15.83
C ILE A 171 -4.39 7.20 17.19
N PRO A 172 -4.88 8.01 18.14
CA PRO A 172 -4.26 8.13 19.45
C PRO A 172 -4.76 7.08 20.45
N HIS A 173 -3.84 6.50 21.22
CA HIS A 173 -4.13 5.67 22.40
C HIS A 173 -3.34 6.16 23.60
N SER A 174 -3.93 6.15 24.78
CA SER A 174 -3.29 6.64 26.00
C SER A 174 -3.53 5.71 27.17
N HIS A 175 -2.47 5.50 27.96
CA HIS A 175 -2.44 4.58 29.09
C HIS A 175 -1.75 5.24 30.28
N GLY A 176 -2.14 4.83 31.50
CA GLY A 176 -1.67 5.46 32.73
C GLY A 176 -2.35 6.80 33.04
N LYS A 177 -1.82 7.53 34.03
CA LYS A 177 -2.33 8.82 34.47
C LYS A 177 -1.30 9.94 34.27
N ARG A 178 -1.68 10.95 33.49
CA ARG A 178 -0.87 12.16 33.27
C ARG A 178 -0.81 13.00 34.55
N LYS A 179 0.35 13.02 35.21
CA LYS A 179 0.60 13.85 36.41
C LYS A 179 1.38 15.13 36.15
N GLN A 180 2.20 15.14 35.10
CA GLN A 180 2.99 16.30 34.66
C GLN A 180 2.93 16.43 33.13
N GLU A 181 3.52 17.51 32.60
CA GLU A 181 3.67 17.68 31.16
C GLU A 181 4.54 16.54 30.59
N PRO A 182 4.03 15.72 29.66
CA PRO A 182 4.76 14.59 29.13
C PRO A 182 5.83 15.07 28.14
N LYS A 183 6.95 14.35 28.10
CA LYS A 183 8.00 14.60 27.12
C LYS A 183 7.60 14.00 25.78
N GLU A 184 7.85 14.73 24.71
CA GLU A 184 7.51 14.30 23.36
C GLU A 184 8.67 13.59 22.67
N PHE A 185 8.33 12.54 21.93
CA PHE A 185 9.19 11.86 20.99
C PHE A 185 8.48 11.82 19.63
N VAL A 186 8.95 12.65 18.71
CA VAL A 186 8.41 12.75 17.35
C VAL A 186 9.33 11.99 16.40
N LEU A 187 8.73 11.20 15.52
CA LEU A 187 9.38 10.50 14.42
C LEU A 187 9.15 11.24 13.11
N ASP A 188 10.15 11.25 12.24
CA ASP A 188 10.02 11.70 10.84
C ASP A 188 9.27 10.64 10.01
N TYR A 189 7.98 10.40 10.31
CA TYR A 189 7.14 9.44 9.58
C TYR A 189 6.78 9.96 8.17
N PRO A 190 6.84 9.13 7.10
CA PRO A 190 7.05 7.68 7.09
C PRO A 190 8.52 7.25 6.99
N ASN A 191 9.49 8.16 7.11
CA ASN A 191 10.90 7.95 6.79
C ASN A 191 11.72 7.36 7.96
N GLU A 192 11.20 7.44 9.18
CA GLU A 192 11.85 7.03 10.41
C GLU A 192 10.91 6.09 11.19
N HIS A 193 11.42 4.92 11.55
CA HIS A 193 10.68 3.90 12.29
C HIS A 193 11.42 3.52 13.56
N ILE A 194 10.69 3.05 14.57
CA ILE A 194 11.31 2.47 15.77
C ILE A 194 11.67 1.01 15.47
N VAL A 195 12.95 0.67 15.64
CA VAL A 195 13.50 -0.67 15.38
C VAL A 195 13.82 -1.44 16.65
N SER A 196 13.96 -0.74 17.78
CA SER A 196 14.20 -1.36 19.08
C SER A 196 13.66 -0.47 20.20
N VAL A 197 13.03 -1.12 21.19
CA VAL A 197 12.55 -0.51 22.42
C VAL A 197 13.25 -1.18 23.58
N GLU A 198 14.00 -0.44 24.37
CA GLU A 198 14.58 -0.92 25.62
C GLU A 198 13.87 -0.27 26.79
N GLY A 199 13.93 -0.89 27.97
CA GLY A 199 13.44 -0.25 29.17
C GLY A 199 13.92 -0.94 30.42
N THR A 200 13.57 -0.37 31.57
CA THR A 200 13.84 -0.95 32.89
C THR A 200 12.56 -1.03 33.71
N SER A 201 12.47 -2.00 34.61
CA SER A 201 11.34 -2.15 35.52
C SER A 201 11.75 -2.58 36.92
N ASP A 202 11.17 -1.95 37.94
CA ASP A 202 11.27 -2.32 39.37
C ASP A 202 9.99 -2.99 39.91
N GLY A 203 9.15 -3.52 39.00
CA GLY A 203 7.75 -3.88 39.27
C GLY A 203 6.76 -2.87 38.66
N PHE A 204 7.24 -1.68 38.29
CA PHE A 204 6.61 -0.77 37.32
C PHE A 204 7.65 -0.42 36.26
N VAL A 205 7.22 0.08 35.10
CA VAL A 205 8.18 0.56 34.09
C VAL A 205 8.79 1.87 34.60
N THR A 206 10.12 1.89 34.75
CA THR A 206 10.89 3.02 35.28
C THR A 206 11.55 3.82 34.17
N SER A 207 11.89 3.17 33.05
CA SER A 207 12.38 3.84 31.85
C SER A 207 11.96 3.14 30.57
N ILE A 208 11.99 3.92 29.48
CA ILE A 208 11.86 3.45 28.11
C ILE A 208 12.84 4.21 27.20
N THR A 209 13.51 3.49 26.32
CA THR A 209 14.47 3.99 25.35
C THR A 209 14.03 3.55 23.96
N PHE A 210 13.86 4.49 23.05
CA PHE A 210 13.55 4.22 21.65
C PHE A 210 14.81 4.36 20.80
N LYS A 211 15.05 3.38 19.93
CA LYS A 211 16.07 3.41 18.89
C LYS A 211 15.39 3.38 17.52
N THR A 212 15.78 4.28 16.62
CA THR A 212 15.15 4.42 15.31
C THR A 212 16.02 3.92 14.16
N SER A 213 15.39 3.70 13.00
CA SER A 213 16.06 3.33 11.74
C SER A 213 17.08 4.37 11.25
N LYS A 214 16.98 5.63 11.71
CA LYS A 214 17.94 6.71 11.42
C LYS A 214 19.07 6.83 12.44
N GLY A 215 19.17 5.87 13.38
CA GLY A 215 20.20 5.88 14.44
C GLY A 215 19.90 6.82 15.61
N LYS A 216 18.72 7.46 15.65
CA LYS A 216 18.31 8.29 16.79
C LYS A 216 18.03 7.39 17.99
N THR A 217 18.59 7.75 19.14
CA THR A 217 18.33 7.08 20.42
C THR A 217 17.81 8.11 21.43
N SER A 218 16.72 7.80 22.12
CA SER A 218 16.14 8.70 23.12
C SER A 218 15.58 7.94 24.30
N THR A 219 16.01 8.31 25.51
CA THR A 219 15.64 7.65 26.78
C THR A 219 14.74 8.56 27.60
N PHE A 220 13.68 7.97 28.16
CA PHE A 220 12.72 8.60 29.03
C PHE A 220 12.61 7.80 30.33
N GLY A 221 12.80 8.47 31.46
CA GLY A 221 12.63 7.88 32.79
C GLY A 221 13.97 7.62 33.44
N ASN A 222 13.98 6.77 34.46
CA ASN A 222 15.16 6.43 35.24
C ASN A 222 15.52 4.95 35.02
N LEU A 223 16.77 4.68 34.63
CA LEU A 223 17.28 3.33 34.32
C LEU A 223 17.46 2.49 35.60
N ILE A 224 16.35 2.15 36.27
CA ILE A 224 16.31 1.50 37.58
C ILE A 224 15.56 0.16 37.47
N GLY A 225 16.16 -0.92 37.97
CA GLY A 225 15.56 -2.24 38.00
C GLY A 225 16.00 -3.14 36.83
N THR A 226 15.17 -4.12 36.49
CA THR A 226 15.47 -5.16 35.50
C THR A 226 15.30 -4.62 34.09
N LYS A 227 16.32 -4.81 33.24
CA LYS A 227 16.29 -4.40 31.83
C LYS A 227 15.46 -5.36 30.99
N PHE A 228 14.66 -4.81 30.07
CA PHE A 228 14.02 -5.55 28.98
C PHE A 228 14.35 -4.91 27.63
N VAL A 229 14.27 -5.70 26.57
CA VAL A 229 14.49 -5.28 25.17
C VAL A 229 13.44 -5.92 24.28
N PHE A 230 12.84 -5.10 23.43
CA PHE A 230 11.98 -5.50 22.34
C PHE A 230 12.64 -5.11 21.04
N GLU A 231 13.15 -6.11 20.33
CA GLU A 231 13.72 -5.95 19.00
C GLU A 231 13.48 -7.23 18.22
N GLU A 232 13.23 -7.06 16.92
CA GLU A 232 13.06 -8.16 16.01
C GLU A 232 13.75 -7.77 14.69
N LYS A 233 14.57 -8.66 14.17
CA LYS A 233 15.38 -8.37 12.98
C LYS A 233 14.46 -8.22 11.77
N ASP A 234 14.69 -7.20 10.95
CA ASP A 234 13.94 -6.88 9.73
C ASP A 234 12.49 -6.38 9.97
N PHE A 235 12.16 -6.06 11.22
CA PHE A 235 10.84 -5.64 11.66
C PHE A 235 10.88 -4.24 12.29
N VAL A 236 9.74 -3.57 12.30
CA VAL A 236 9.53 -2.27 12.95
C VAL A 236 8.37 -2.33 13.92
N LEU A 237 8.39 -1.44 14.90
CA LEU A 237 7.32 -1.31 15.88
C LEU A 237 6.04 -0.77 15.23
N VAL A 238 4.95 -1.52 15.35
CA VAL A 238 3.63 -1.23 14.75
C VAL A 238 2.50 -1.12 15.78
N GLY A 239 2.79 -1.34 17.06
CA GLY A 239 1.80 -1.27 18.12
C GLY A 239 2.40 -1.56 19.49
N PHE A 240 1.71 -1.14 20.53
CA PHE A 240 2.03 -1.48 21.91
C PHE A 240 0.90 -2.27 22.56
N ARG A 241 1.29 -3.05 23.56
CA ARG A 241 0.39 -3.67 24.53
C ARG A 241 1.00 -3.54 25.91
N GLY A 242 0.24 -3.79 26.96
CA GLY A 242 0.78 -3.64 28.30
C GLY A 242 -0.25 -3.76 29.40
N ARG A 243 0.14 -3.24 30.56
CA ARG A 243 -0.68 -3.18 31.76
C ARG A 243 -0.50 -1.84 32.43
N SER A 244 -1.59 -1.19 32.83
CA SER A 244 -1.52 0.08 33.56
C SER A 244 -2.79 0.35 34.36
N ASN A 245 -2.64 1.14 35.42
CA ASN A 245 -3.73 1.90 36.05
C ASN A 245 -3.27 3.37 36.21
N ASP A 246 -2.79 3.77 37.38
CA ASP A 246 -2.21 5.10 37.62
C ASP A 246 -0.75 5.21 37.14
N LEU A 247 -0.05 4.08 37.08
CA LEU A 247 1.30 3.92 36.59
C LEU A 247 1.33 2.91 35.44
N ILE A 248 2.43 2.86 34.70
CA ILE A 248 2.68 1.82 33.69
C ILE A 248 3.32 0.62 34.39
N ASP A 249 2.56 -0.46 34.56
CA ASP A 249 3.01 -1.68 35.24
C ASP A 249 3.94 -2.50 34.33
N ALA A 250 3.53 -2.73 33.08
CA ALA A 250 4.29 -3.50 32.10
C ALA A 250 4.03 -3.01 30.67
N LEU A 251 5.02 -3.19 29.79
CA LEU A 251 4.92 -2.88 28.36
C LEU A 251 5.35 -4.07 27.53
N GLY A 252 4.63 -4.33 26.45
CA GLY A 252 4.97 -5.25 25.37
C GLY A 252 4.83 -4.54 24.03
N ALA A 253 5.20 -5.21 22.96
CA ALA A 253 5.32 -4.59 21.65
C ALA A 253 4.85 -5.51 20.53
N HIS A 254 4.22 -4.91 19.52
CA HIS A 254 3.93 -5.55 18.24
C HIS A 254 4.94 -5.08 17.21
N PHE A 255 5.62 -6.03 16.59
CA PHE A 255 6.55 -5.84 15.50
C PHE A 255 5.93 -6.39 14.22
N GLY A 256 5.77 -5.53 13.22
CA GLY A 256 5.45 -5.92 11.86
C GLY A 256 6.73 -5.90 11.02
N PRO A 257 6.75 -6.50 9.84
CA PRO A 257 7.86 -6.34 8.92
C PRO A 257 8.04 -4.86 8.69
N ALA A 258 9.29 -4.43 8.56
CA ALA A 258 9.52 -3.10 8.03
C ALA A 258 8.62 -2.96 6.79
N PRO A 259 7.80 -1.89 6.67
CA PRO A 259 7.09 -1.65 5.43
C PRO A 259 8.14 -1.80 4.33
N PRO A 260 7.86 -2.61 3.26
CA PRO A 260 8.82 -2.78 2.17
C PRO A 260 9.25 -1.37 1.84
N ILE A 261 10.55 -1.03 1.96
CA ILE A 261 11.04 0.35 1.89
C ILE A 261 10.23 1.00 0.80
N VAL A 262 9.19 1.74 1.20
CA VAL A 262 8.39 2.47 0.25
C VAL A 262 9.35 3.61 0.13
N PRO A 263 10.15 3.67 -0.94
CA PRO A 263 11.06 4.77 -1.12
C PRO A 263 10.22 6.00 -0.82
N VAL A 264 10.65 6.70 0.22
CA VAL A 264 10.09 8.00 0.57
C VAL A 264 9.86 8.68 -0.77
N PRO A 265 8.66 9.22 -1.06
CA PRO A 265 8.43 10.11 -2.19
C PRO A 265 9.69 10.93 -2.42
N VAL A 266 10.54 10.53 -3.37
CA VAL A 266 11.88 11.08 -3.44
C VAL A 266 11.63 12.56 -3.66
N PRO A 267 12.03 13.50 -2.78
CA PRO A 267 11.42 14.81 -2.71
C PRO A 267 11.30 15.41 -4.11
N ALA A 268 10.10 15.30 -4.66
CA ALA A 268 9.89 15.40 -6.10
C ALA A 268 9.42 16.82 -6.34
N LYS A 269 10.32 17.65 -6.85
CA LYS A 269 9.95 19.01 -7.24
C LYS A 269 9.22 18.95 -8.57
N LYS A 270 7.97 19.40 -8.59
CA LYS A 270 7.21 19.61 -9.83
C LYS A 270 7.80 20.84 -10.55
N LEU A 271 8.30 20.65 -11.76
CA LEU A 271 8.72 21.76 -12.62
C LEU A 271 7.53 22.26 -13.46
N GLU A 272 7.53 23.56 -13.75
CA GLU A 272 6.52 24.18 -14.60
C GLU A 272 6.51 23.57 -16.00
N ALA A 273 5.33 23.16 -16.45
CA ALA A 273 5.15 22.55 -17.76
C ALA A 273 5.28 23.58 -18.89
N LYS A 274 5.82 23.15 -20.04
CA LYS A 274 6.08 23.97 -21.23
C LYS A 274 5.27 23.46 -22.43
N GLY A 275 4.83 24.38 -23.29
CA GLY A 275 3.93 24.11 -24.41
C GLY A 275 2.60 24.86 -24.33
N GLY A 276 1.66 24.47 -25.17
CA GLY A 276 0.36 25.08 -25.38
C GLY A 276 -0.69 24.81 -24.31
N ASN A 277 -1.80 25.55 -24.36
CA ASN A 277 -2.87 25.47 -23.37
C ASN A 277 -4.04 24.53 -23.76
N GLY A 278 -3.96 23.87 -24.91
CA GLY A 278 -4.96 22.90 -25.38
C GLY A 278 -5.01 21.61 -24.56
N GLY A 279 -6.05 20.80 -24.80
CA GLY A 279 -6.20 19.47 -24.21
C GLY A 279 -6.62 19.41 -22.73
N ALA A 280 -6.92 18.20 -22.28
CA ALA A 280 -7.18 17.86 -20.88
C ALA A 280 -5.85 17.75 -20.12
N ALA A 281 -5.84 18.22 -18.87
CA ALA A 281 -4.68 18.09 -18.00
C ALA A 281 -4.53 16.63 -17.53
N TRP A 282 -3.28 16.18 -17.41
CA TRP A 282 -2.92 14.87 -16.89
C TRP A 282 -1.68 15.00 -15.99
N ASP A 283 -1.56 14.09 -15.03
CA ASP A 283 -0.48 14.05 -14.06
C ASP A 283 -0.29 12.61 -13.59
N ASP A 284 0.80 11.98 -14.01
CA ASP A 284 1.11 10.60 -13.61
C ASP A 284 1.69 10.53 -12.19
N GLY A 285 1.92 11.68 -11.55
CA GLY A 285 2.64 11.79 -10.30
C GLY A 285 4.15 11.59 -10.51
N PHE A 286 4.80 11.08 -9.46
CA PHE A 286 6.23 10.81 -9.46
C PHE A 286 6.51 9.45 -8.81
N TYR A 287 7.61 8.84 -9.23
CA TYR A 287 8.03 7.49 -8.86
C TYR A 287 9.51 7.49 -8.44
N GLU A 288 10.15 6.31 -8.29
CA GLU A 288 11.60 6.28 -8.04
C GLU A 288 12.40 6.57 -9.31
N ASP A 289 11.96 6.01 -10.44
CA ASP A 289 12.66 6.11 -11.72
C ASP A 289 11.73 5.86 -12.91
N VAL A 290 12.22 6.18 -14.11
CA VAL A 290 11.53 5.95 -15.39
C VAL A 290 12.22 4.79 -16.09
N ARG A 291 11.48 3.73 -16.39
CA ARG A 291 12.02 2.51 -17.03
C ARG A 291 11.97 2.60 -18.55
N LYS A 292 10.85 3.08 -19.08
CA LYS A 292 10.58 3.10 -20.52
C LYS A 292 9.66 4.25 -20.88
N ILE A 293 9.86 4.79 -22.07
CA ILE A 293 9.02 5.82 -22.68
C ILE A 293 8.47 5.29 -23.99
N TYR A 294 7.18 5.49 -24.22
CA TYR A 294 6.49 5.23 -25.48
C TYR A 294 6.09 6.58 -26.07
N ILE A 295 6.49 6.86 -27.30
CA ILE A 295 6.16 8.10 -27.99
C ILE A 295 5.47 7.78 -29.31
N GLY A 296 4.26 8.29 -29.50
CA GLY A 296 3.51 8.21 -30.75
C GLY A 296 3.60 9.52 -31.52
N GLN A 297 4.13 9.46 -32.73
CA GLN A 297 4.19 10.61 -33.63
C GLN A 297 2.91 10.71 -34.46
N GLY A 298 2.39 11.92 -34.62
CA GLY A 298 1.30 12.25 -35.54
C GLY A 298 1.80 13.17 -36.65
N ASP A 299 0.92 13.48 -37.61
CA ASP A 299 1.25 14.23 -38.83
C ASP A 299 1.82 15.64 -38.58
N SER A 300 1.64 16.18 -37.38
CA SER A 300 1.99 17.56 -37.00
C SER A 300 2.89 17.66 -35.77
N GLY A 301 3.25 16.55 -35.12
CA GLY A 301 4.05 16.57 -33.89
C GLY A 301 3.86 15.36 -33.00
N VAL A 302 4.06 15.52 -31.70
CA VAL A 302 3.87 14.45 -30.72
C VAL A 302 2.38 14.27 -30.45
N SER A 303 1.84 13.12 -30.84
CA SER A 303 0.40 12.80 -30.70
C SER A 303 0.09 12.02 -29.42
N PHE A 304 1.05 11.22 -28.95
CA PHE A 304 0.85 10.32 -27.81
C PHE A 304 2.13 10.15 -26.99
N VAL A 305 2.00 10.06 -25.67
CA VAL A 305 3.07 9.64 -24.76
C VAL A 305 2.53 8.66 -23.72
N LYS A 306 3.35 7.67 -23.35
CA LYS A 306 3.11 6.78 -22.21
C LYS A 306 4.44 6.44 -21.55
N PHE A 307 4.42 6.24 -20.25
CA PHE A 307 5.63 5.96 -19.48
C PHE A 307 5.46 4.68 -18.67
N GLU A 308 6.56 3.96 -18.45
CA GLU A 308 6.67 2.90 -17.44
C GLU A 308 7.63 3.37 -16.36
N TYR A 309 7.23 3.20 -15.12
CA TYR A 309 7.97 3.68 -13.95
C TYR A 309 8.43 2.52 -13.06
N VAL A 310 9.40 2.81 -12.21
CA VAL A 310 9.86 1.91 -11.14
C VAL A 310 9.36 2.46 -9.80
N ASN A 311 8.74 1.59 -9.01
CA ASN A 311 8.38 1.88 -7.62
C ASN A 311 8.83 0.71 -6.72
N GLY A 312 10.02 0.84 -6.14
CA GLY A 312 10.69 -0.22 -5.40
C GLY A 312 11.09 -1.37 -6.32
N LYS A 313 10.45 -2.53 -6.14
CA LYS A 313 10.67 -3.73 -6.98
C LYS A 313 9.63 -3.88 -8.09
N GLU A 314 8.62 -3.02 -8.12
CA GLU A 314 7.48 -3.11 -9.04
C GLU A 314 7.68 -2.21 -10.26
N LEU A 315 7.18 -2.68 -11.41
CA LEU A 315 7.03 -1.87 -12.61
C LEU A 315 5.60 -1.35 -12.67
N VAL A 316 5.45 -0.03 -12.76
CA VAL A 316 4.16 0.63 -12.86
C VAL A 316 3.96 1.09 -14.30
N ALA A 317 2.99 0.48 -15.00
CA ALA A 317 2.60 0.92 -16.33
C ALA A 317 1.72 2.17 -16.22
N GLY A 318 2.21 3.31 -16.72
CA GLY A 318 1.45 4.55 -16.78
C GLY A 318 0.32 4.50 -17.81
N VAL A 319 -0.58 5.49 -17.74
CA VAL A 319 -1.66 5.67 -18.71
C VAL A 319 -1.11 6.37 -19.96
N GLY A 320 -1.70 6.09 -21.13
CA GLY A 320 -1.37 6.79 -22.36
C GLY A 320 -2.07 8.14 -22.45
N HIS A 321 -1.32 9.18 -22.83
CA HIS A 321 -1.81 10.55 -22.95
C HIS A 321 -1.72 11.02 -24.40
N GLY A 322 -2.84 11.50 -24.93
CA GLY A 322 -2.96 11.86 -26.34
C GLY A 322 -3.62 10.76 -27.17
N LYS A 323 -3.60 10.90 -28.50
CA LYS A 323 -4.20 9.94 -29.42
C LYS A 323 -3.13 9.17 -30.17
N MET A 324 -3.13 7.85 -30.00
CA MET A 324 -2.20 6.98 -30.72
C MET A 324 -2.52 6.99 -32.22
N SER A 325 -1.52 7.28 -33.03
CA SER A 325 -1.64 7.24 -34.49
C SER A 325 -1.56 5.80 -35.01
N ILE A 326 -1.91 5.59 -36.28
CA ILE A 326 -1.79 4.29 -36.95
C ILE A 326 -0.35 3.78 -37.06
N LEU A 327 0.64 4.66 -36.84
CA LEU A 327 2.07 4.31 -36.87
C LEU A 327 2.52 3.64 -35.56
N GLY A 328 1.68 3.63 -34.52
CA GLY A 328 2.01 3.05 -33.22
C GLY A 328 2.94 3.94 -32.40
N THR A 329 3.82 3.32 -31.62
CA THR A 329 4.74 4.02 -30.72
C THR A 329 6.19 3.57 -30.93
N GLU A 330 7.10 4.53 -30.78
CA GLU A 330 8.51 4.27 -30.60
C GLU A 330 8.83 4.10 -29.12
N GLU A 331 9.72 3.16 -28.82
CA GLU A 331 10.14 2.88 -27.44
C GLU A 331 11.53 3.44 -27.16
N PHE A 332 11.66 4.16 -26.05
CA PHE A 332 12.94 4.54 -25.46
C PHE A 332 13.10 3.84 -24.11
N VAL A 333 13.81 2.71 -24.13
CA VAL A 333 14.08 1.87 -22.94
C VAL A 333 15.36 2.32 -22.26
N LEU A 334 15.33 2.50 -20.94
CA LEU A 334 16.51 2.84 -20.14
C LEU A 334 17.20 1.60 -19.55
N ASP A 335 18.53 1.62 -19.53
CA ASP A 335 19.37 0.62 -18.84
C ASP A 335 19.36 0.82 -17.32
N PHE A 336 18.19 0.61 -16.69
CA PHE A 336 18.05 0.74 -15.24
C PHE A 336 18.73 -0.43 -14.50
N PRO A 337 19.38 -0.19 -13.33
CA PRO A 337 19.34 1.07 -12.55
C PRO A 337 20.42 2.10 -12.92
N ASN A 338 21.25 1.83 -13.93
CA ASN A 338 22.43 2.65 -14.22
C ASN A 338 22.16 3.85 -15.13
N GLU A 339 21.05 3.83 -15.87
CA GLU A 339 20.62 4.90 -16.76
C GLU A 339 19.33 5.56 -16.24
N TYR A 340 19.35 6.88 -16.13
CA TYR A 340 18.23 7.71 -15.70
C TYR A 340 18.16 9.01 -16.50
N ILE A 341 16.97 9.58 -16.64
CA ILE A 341 16.73 10.80 -17.41
C ILE A 341 17.19 12.01 -16.57
N VAL A 342 17.97 12.91 -17.16
CA VAL A 342 18.46 14.15 -16.52
C VAL A 342 17.82 15.41 -17.09
N SER A 343 17.33 15.34 -18.33
CA SER A 343 16.72 16.49 -19.01
C SER A 343 15.77 16.04 -20.12
N VAL A 344 14.70 16.80 -20.31
CA VAL A 344 13.79 16.69 -21.45
C VAL A 344 13.86 17.98 -22.24
N GLU A 345 14.21 17.87 -23.51
CA GLU A 345 14.18 18.96 -24.47
C GLU A 345 12.94 18.79 -25.34
N GLY A 346 12.36 19.88 -25.81
CA GLY A 346 11.27 19.82 -26.76
C GLY A 346 11.06 21.14 -27.49
N CYS A 347 10.16 21.10 -28.47
CA CYS A 347 9.71 22.27 -29.21
C CYS A 347 8.18 22.31 -29.16
N TYR A 348 7.60 23.51 -29.22
CA TYR A 348 6.16 23.69 -29.39
C TYR A 348 5.85 24.81 -30.38
N ASP A 349 4.74 24.67 -31.11
CA ASP A 349 4.35 25.64 -32.12
C ASP A 349 2.83 25.66 -32.38
N ASN A 350 2.36 26.73 -33.02
CA ASN A 350 1.02 26.82 -33.61
C ASN A 350 1.03 26.21 -35.01
N VAL A 351 0.62 24.96 -35.14
CA VAL A 351 0.55 24.28 -36.44
C VAL A 351 -0.75 24.65 -37.17
N TYR A 352 -0.65 25.02 -38.45
CA TYR A 352 -1.81 25.38 -39.27
C TYR A 352 -2.84 24.24 -39.31
N GLY A 353 -4.08 24.54 -38.97
CA GLY A 353 -5.18 23.56 -38.91
C GLY A 353 -5.39 22.93 -37.53
N ILE A 354 -4.55 23.21 -36.54
CA ILE A 354 -4.74 22.81 -35.14
C ILE A 354 -5.11 24.04 -34.29
N GLU A 355 -6.18 23.94 -33.51
CA GLU A 355 -6.74 25.09 -32.76
C GLU A 355 -5.86 25.57 -31.59
N ALA A 356 -4.90 24.77 -31.16
CA ALA A 356 -4.03 25.10 -30.02
C ALA A 356 -2.59 24.62 -30.26
N GLU A 357 -1.64 25.40 -29.74
CA GLU A 357 -0.21 25.04 -29.72
C GLU A 357 0.00 23.62 -29.22
N LEU A 358 0.85 22.87 -29.94
CA LEU A 358 1.19 21.50 -29.59
C LEU A 358 2.70 21.33 -29.45
N VAL A 359 3.11 20.29 -28.72
CA VAL A 359 4.51 19.86 -28.62
C VAL A 359 4.88 19.16 -29.91
N THR A 360 5.72 19.80 -30.71
CA THR A 360 6.13 19.33 -32.03
C THR A 360 7.22 18.28 -31.92
N MET A 361 8.12 18.40 -30.93
CA MET A 361 9.22 17.46 -30.69
C MET A 361 9.49 17.24 -29.20
N LEU A 362 9.89 16.02 -28.84
CA LEU A 362 10.49 15.67 -27.55
C LEU A 362 11.80 14.91 -27.75
N ARG A 363 12.80 15.21 -26.91
CA ARG A 363 14.09 14.52 -26.86
C ARG A 363 14.50 14.33 -25.41
N PHE A 364 14.93 13.11 -25.08
CA PHE A 364 15.28 12.71 -23.73
C PHE A 364 16.79 12.58 -23.59
N LYS A 365 17.36 13.29 -22.62
CA LYS A 365 18.77 13.18 -22.27
C LYS A 365 18.90 12.40 -20.97
N THR A 366 19.72 11.35 -20.99
CA THR A 366 20.07 10.53 -19.83
C THR A 366 21.46 10.88 -19.33
N ASN A 367 21.85 10.30 -18.20
CA ASN A 367 23.23 10.36 -17.71
C ASN A 367 24.24 9.62 -18.63
N LYS A 368 23.77 8.81 -19.59
CA LYS A 368 24.63 8.02 -20.50
C LYS A 368 24.57 8.48 -21.96
N ARG A 369 23.41 8.94 -22.45
CA ARG A 369 23.18 9.23 -23.87
C ARG A 369 22.02 10.20 -24.06
N THR A 370 21.78 10.56 -25.32
CA THR A 370 20.60 11.33 -25.73
C THR A 370 19.80 10.50 -26.73
N SER A 371 18.48 10.51 -26.61
CA SER A 371 17.57 9.89 -27.58
C SER A 371 17.62 10.63 -28.93
N PRO A 372 17.15 10.01 -30.04
CA PRO A 372 16.75 10.79 -31.20
C PRO A 372 15.62 11.77 -30.84
N PRO A 373 15.42 12.85 -31.62
CA PRO A 373 14.23 13.67 -31.50
C PRO A 373 13.01 12.88 -31.98
N PHE A 374 11.93 12.88 -31.18
CA PHE A 374 10.64 12.29 -31.55
C PHE A 374 9.69 13.40 -31.96
N GLY A 375 9.18 13.35 -33.19
CA GLY A 375 8.38 14.41 -33.79
C GLY A 375 9.18 15.34 -34.71
N LEU A 376 8.67 16.56 -34.91
CA LEU A 376 9.21 17.56 -35.82
C LEU A 376 9.99 18.63 -35.03
N ASP A 377 11.29 18.70 -35.23
CA ASP A 377 12.17 19.70 -34.60
C ASP A 377 11.94 21.10 -35.20
N ALA A 378 10.81 21.71 -34.84
CA ALA A 378 10.33 23.00 -35.33
C ALA A 378 9.53 23.74 -34.26
N GLY A 379 9.59 25.07 -34.24
CA GLY A 379 8.89 25.92 -33.28
C GLY A 379 9.78 26.48 -32.17
N THR A 380 9.18 26.82 -31.04
CA THR A 380 9.87 27.41 -29.88
C THR A 380 10.47 26.32 -28.99
N PRO A 381 11.80 26.29 -28.77
CA PRO A 381 12.43 25.26 -27.95
C PRO A 381 12.21 25.51 -26.45
N PHE A 382 12.18 24.42 -25.69
CA PHE A 382 12.19 24.43 -24.23
C PHE A 382 13.03 23.28 -23.67
N THR A 383 13.49 23.47 -22.43
CA THR A 383 14.22 22.45 -21.68
C THR A 383 13.65 22.35 -20.27
N LEU A 384 13.43 21.11 -19.83
CA LEU A 384 13.02 20.75 -18.48
C LEU A 384 14.16 20.00 -17.81
N GLU A 385 14.90 20.70 -16.96
CA GLU A 385 16.00 20.13 -16.20
C GLU A 385 16.17 20.83 -14.86
N MET A 386 16.80 20.14 -13.92
CA MET A 386 17.28 20.73 -12.68
C MET A 386 18.63 20.14 -12.33
N LYS A 387 19.60 21.02 -12.05
CA LYS A 387 20.96 20.62 -11.73
C LYS A 387 20.99 19.62 -10.57
N ASP A 388 21.80 18.57 -10.71
CA ASP A 388 21.98 17.51 -9.71
C ASP A 388 20.70 16.71 -9.40
N HIS A 389 19.70 16.72 -10.30
CA HIS A 389 18.47 15.96 -10.19
C HIS A 389 18.24 15.05 -11.40
N LYS A 390 17.48 13.97 -11.20
CA LYS A 390 16.94 13.10 -12.24
C LYS A 390 15.43 13.31 -12.39
N ILE A 391 14.87 13.00 -13.55
CA ILE A 391 13.43 13.04 -13.81
C ILE A 391 12.79 11.73 -13.36
N VAL A 392 11.70 11.84 -12.61
CA VAL A 392 11.04 10.72 -11.93
C VAL A 392 9.53 10.64 -12.18
N GLY A 393 8.99 11.53 -13.01
CA GLY A 393 7.55 11.62 -13.25
C GLY A 393 7.23 12.66 -14.31
N PHE A 394 6.04 12.57 -14.89
CA PHE A 394 5.59 13.42 -15.98
C PHE A 394 4.18 13.95 -15.72
N HIS A 395 3.91 15.17 -16.18
CA HIS A 395 2.59 15.79 -16.17
C HIS A 395 2.44 16.68 -17.39
N GLY A 396 1.21 17.08 -17.74
CA GLY A 396 1.02 17.88 -18.94
C GLY A 396 -0.43 18.12 -19.32
N LYS A 397 -0.64 18.43 -20.61
CA LYS A 397 -1.96 18.51 -21.22
C LYS A 397 -1.96 17.80 -22.57
N ALA A 398 -3.01 17.04 -22.86
CA ALA A 398 -3.16 16.32 -24.12
C ALA A 398 -4.63 16.24 -24.58
N GLY A 399 -4.82 16.21 -25.90
CA GLY A 399 -6.08 15.95 -26.59
C GLY A 399 -5.84 14.93 -27.69
N ASP A 400 -6.07 15.31 -28.95
CA ASP A 400 -5.55 14.52 -30.08
C ASP A 400 -4.02 14.61 -30.20
N PHE A 401 -3.43 15.68 -29.66
CA PHE A 401 -1.98 15.89 -29.58
C PHE A 401 -1.53 16.18 -28.15
N VAL A 402 -0.23 16.00 -27.89
CA VAL A 402 0.39 16.48 -26.66
C VAL A 402 0.54 18.00 -26.78
N HIS A 403 -0.16 18.74 -25.93
CA HIS A 403 -0.12 20.20 -25.95
C HIS A 403 0.93 20.77 -25.00
N LYS A 404 1.13 20.13 -23.84
CA LYS A 404 2.05 20.61 -22.81
C LYS A 404 2.77 19.44 -22.16
N ALA A 405 4.05 19.61 -21.84
CA ALA A 405 4.88 18.64 -21.14
C ALA A 405 5.56 19.27 -19.91
N GLY A 406 5.54 18.55 -18.80
CA GLY A 406 6.14 18.90 -17.53
C GLY A 406 6.71 17.67 -16.84
N VAL A 407 7.60 17.88 -15.88
CA VAL A 407 8.32 16.80 -15.20
C VAL A 407 8.35 16.99 -13.68
N TYR A 408 8.50 15.89 -12.98
CA TYR A 408 8.94 15.85 -11.59
C TYR A 408 10.42 15.50 -11.54
N VAL A 409 11.18 16.20 -10.70
CA VAL A 409 12.62 15.98 -10.53
C VAL A 409 12.97 15.65 -9.09
N SER A 410 13.99 14.83 -8.91
CA SER A 410 14.43 14.31 -7.62
C SER A 410 15.97 14.31 -7.52
N PRO A 411 16.56 14.61 -6.35
CA PRO A 411 18.03 14.68 -6.19
C PRO A 411 18.74 13.38 -6.59
N ILE A 412 19.86 13.51 -7.29
CA ILE A 412 20.76 12.39 -7.56
C ILE A 412 21.69 12.22 -6.36
N PHE A 413 21.48 11.18 -5.57
CA PHE A 413 22.43 10.79 -4.53
C PHE A 413 23.61 10.05 -5.18
N LYS A 414 24.78 10.70 -5.18
CA LYS A 414 26.04 10.01 -5.54
C LYS A 414 26.40 9.09 -4.38
N SER A 415 26.48 7.78 -4.65
CA SER A 415 27.05 6.78 -3.74
C SER A 415 28.54 7.01 -3.49
#